data_AF-A0A0N1G808-F1
#
_entry.id   AF-A0A0N1G808-F1
#
_cell.length_a   1.000
_cell.length_b   1.000
_cell.length_c   1.000
_cell.angle_alpha   90.00
_cell.angle_beta   90.00
_cell.angle_gamma   90.00
#
_symmetry.space_group_name_H-M   'P 1'
#
loop_
_entity.id
_entity.type
_entity.pdbx_description
1 polymer ?
#
loop_
_entity_poly.entity_id
_entity_poly.type
_entity_poly.pdbx_seq_one_letter_code
_entity_poly.pdbx_strand_id
1 'polypeptide(L)'
;MGANLRIEQTRRRLARLRAEGLIDRITLPQAGRTRVWFPTPCGVQLASEWPEMRGHRPSRTVSDPTAGRLKAGHALTVTETGLVFLEDARRRGELCRPLDWLTEVYHPIGNGEAVIPDALLYYERGPAADDNGAMLRAFVDRGGDACRQPRRGAPRRGGAGRPPGPARATA
;
A
#
# COMPACT_ATOMS: atom_id res chain seq x y z
N MET A 1 12.37 -14.16 26.94
CA MET A 1 11.04 -14.75 27.21
C MET A 1 9.87 -13.89 26.67
N GLY A 2 9.94 -12.55 26.66
CA GLY A 2 8.85 -11.67 26.20
C GLY A 2 8.54 -11.64 24.69
N ALA A 3 9.51 -11.91 23.80
CA ALA A 3 9.27 -11.88 22.35
C ALA A 3 8.32 -13.00 21.87
N ASN A 4 8.48 -14.22 22.39
CA ASN A 4 7.59 -15.34 22.06
C ASN A 4 6.15 -15.11 22.51
N LEU A 5 5.95 -14.46 23.66
CA LEU A 5 4.61 -14.10 24.14
C LEU A 5 3.92 -13.10 23.21
N ARG A 6 4.66 -12.11 22.67
CA ARG A 6 4.15 -11.14 21.69
C ARG A 6 3.80 -11.81 20.36
N ILE A 7 4.65 -12.71 19.87
CA ILE A 7 4.37 -13.48 18.64
C ILE A 7 3.08 -14.29 18.79
N GLU A 8 2.91 -14.97 19.92
CA GLU A 8 1.74 -15.79 20.17
C GLU A 8 0.46 -14.96 20.38
N GLN A 9 0.58 -13.77 20.98
CA GLN A 9 -0.51 -12.81 21.05
C GLN A 9 -0.94 -12.33 19.66
N THR A 10 0.02 -11.98 18.78
CA THR A 10 -0.26 -11.59 17.39
C THR A 10 -0.94 -12.73 16.63
N ARG A 11 -0.46 -13.96 16.76
CA ARG A 11 -1.08 -15.13 16.12
C ARG A 11 -2.52 -15.35 16.58
N ARG A 12 -2.80 -15.21 17.87
CA ARG A 12 -4.17 -15.31 18.41
C ARG A 12 -5.08 -14.22 17.87
N ARG A 13 -4.59 -12.98 17.76
CA ARG A 13 -5.35 -11.87 17.15
C ARG A 13 -5.65 -12.13 15.68
N LEU A 14 -4.67 -12.59 14.90
CA LEU A 14 -4.89 -12.95 13.48
C LEU A 14 -5.86 -14.12 13.33
N ALA A 15 -5.80 -15.12 14.21
CA ALA A 15 -6.74 -16.22 14.19
C ALA A 15 -8.18 -15.75 14.47
N ARG A 16 -8.36 -14.83 15.41
CA ARG A 16 -9.66 -14.23 15.72
C ARG A 16 -10.21 -13.41 14.55
N LEU A 17 -9.41 -12.51 13.98
CA LEU A 17 -9.81 -11.71 12.82
C LEU A 17 -10.22 -12.59 11.62
N ARG A 18 -9.56 -13.74 11.45
CA ARG A 18 -9.94 -14.72 10.43
C ARG A 18 -11.24 -15.44 10.75
N ALA A 19 -11.45 -15.81 12.01
CA ALA A 19 -12.71 -16.41 12.45
C ALA A 19 -13.90 -15.45 12.26
N GLU A 20 -13.66 -14.15 12.42
CA GLU A 20 -14.62 -13.07 12.17
C GLU A 20 -14.76 -12.73 10.67
N GLY A 21 -14.01 -13.39 9.78
CA GLY A 21 -14.09 -13.19 8.33
C GLY A 21 -13.48 -11.89 7.81
N LEU A 22 -12.71 -11.17 8.63
CA LEU A 22 -12.10 -9.88 8.28
C LEU A 22 -10.78 -10.04 7.50
N ILE A 23 -10.05 -11.13 7.75
CA ILE A 23 -8.82 -11.46 7.03
C ILE A 23 -8.84 -12.93 6.61
N ASP A 24 -8.07 -13.27 5.59
CA ASP A 24 -7.76 -14.66 5.26
C ASP A 24 -6.25 -14.84 5.02
N ARG A 25 -5.84 -16.07 4.72
CA ARG A 25 -4.44 -16.42 4.49
C ARG A 25 -4.27 -17.45 3.40
N ILE A 26 -3.12 -17.37 2.72
CA ILE A 26 -2.56 -18.45 1.93
C ILE A 26 -1.30 -18.99 2.59
N THR A 27 -1.01 -20.27 2.37
CA THR A 27 0.28 -20.87 2.77
C THR A 27 1.15 -20.99 1.55
N LEU A 28 2.38 -20.47 1.61
CA LEU A 28 3.33 -20.55 0.51
C LEU A 28 3.97 -21.95 0.46
N PRO A 29 4.01 -22.61 -0.71
CA PRO A 29 4.49 -23.98 -0.83
C PRO A 29 6.01 -24.11 -0.64
N GLN A 30 6.79 -23.10 -1.06
CA GLN A 30 8.26 -23.19 -1.16
C GLN A 30 9.01 -22.58 0.05
N ALA A 31 8.31 -21.89 0.96
CA ALA A 31 8.93 -21.11 2.04
C ALA A 31 8.49 -21.61 3.44
N GLY A 32 8.59 -22.92 3.71
CA GLY A 32 8.50 -23.44 5.09
C GLY A 32 7.20 -23.11 5.84
N ARG A 33 6.03 -23.34 5.22
CA ARG A 33 4.70 -23.04 5.80
C ARG A 33 4.46 -21.55 6.11
N THR A 34 5.22 -20.64 5.49
CA THR A 34 4.98 -19.20 5.60
C THR A 34 3.56 -18.86 5.18
N ARG A 35 2.89 -18.04 5.99
CA ARG A 35 1.50 -17.62 5.78
C ARG A 35 1.49 -16.16 5.36
N VAL A 36 0.88 -15.88 4.23
CA VAL A 36 0.60 -14.51 3.79
C VAL A 36 -0.84 -14.22 4.17
N TRP A 37 -1.03 -13.16 4.96
CA TRP A 37 -2.33 -12.70 5.41
C TRP A 37 -2.77 -11.53 4.54
N PHE A 38 -4.05 -11.47 4.20
CA PHE A 38 -4.63 -10.40 3.42
C PHE A 38 -6.07 -10.13 3.90
N PRO A 39 -6.56 -8.88 3.81
CA PRO A 39 -7.91 -8.55 4.24
C PRO A 39 -8.93 -9.12 3.25
N THR A 40 -10.07 -9.60 3.75
CA THR A 40 -11.22 -9.94 2.89
C THR A 40 -11.90 -8.65 2.41
N PRO A 41 -12.80 -8.70 1.41
CA PRO A 41 -13.56 -7.53 1.00
C PRO A 41 -14.32 -6.87 2.17
N CYS A 42 -14.85 -7.68 3.10
CA CYS A 42 -15.50 -7.20 4.32
C CYS A 42 -14.50 -6.49 5.26
N GLY A 43 -13.32 -7.07 5.48
CA GLY A 43 -12.27 -6.44 6.29
C GLY A 43 -11.77 -5.12 5.69
N VAL A 44 -11.66 -5.03 4.36
CA VAL A 44 -11.30 -3.78 3.68
C VAL A 44 -12.37 -2.72 3.87
N GLN A 45 -13.65 -3.08 3.72
CA GLN A 45 -14.75 -2.15 3.92
C GLN A 45 -14.73 -1.59 5.35
N LEU A 46 -14.65 -2.46 6.35
CA LEU A 46 -14.64 -2.07 7.76
C LEU A 46 -13.42 -1.19 8.10
N ALA A 47 -12.22 -1.56 7.64
CA ALA A 47 -11.02 -0.75 7.85
C ALA A 47 -11.11 0.62 7.17
N SER A 48 -11.78 0.70 6.00
CA SER A 48 -11.95 1.97 5.27
C SER A 48 -12.87 2.97 5.99
N GLU A 49 -13.68 2.51 6.95
CA GLU A 49 -14.53 3.38 7.79
C GLU A 49 -13.75 4.09 8.89
N TRP A 50 -12.52 3.64 9.19
CA TRP A 50 -11.71 4.22 10.26
C TRP A 50 -11.27 5.63 9.91
N PRO A 51 -11.33 6.58 10.86
CA PRO A 51 -10.89 7.96 10.65
C PRO A 51 -9.50 8.09 10.03
N GLU A 52 -8.58 7.22 10.46
CA GLU A 52 -7.19 7.16 10.06
C GLU A 52 -7.00 6.64 8.63
N MET A 53 -7.96 5.88 8.09
CA MET A 53 -7.93 5.35 6.74
C MET A 53 -8.61 6.28 5.72
N ARG A 54 -9.18 7.40 6.17
CA ARG A 54 -9.79 8.37 5.25
C ARG A 54 -8.75 8.93 4.28
N GLY A 55 -9.08 8.91 2.99
CA GLY A 55 -8.16 9.32 1.92
C GLY A 55 -7.23 8.22 1.42
N HIS A 56 -7.12 7.09 2.14
CA HIS A 56 -6.42 5.90 1.65
C HIS A 56 -7.36 5.06 0.80
N ARG A 57 -7.04 4.91 -0.48
CA ARG A 57 -7.79 4.04 -1.38
C ARG A 57 -7.09 2.69 -1.47
N PRO A 58 -7.67 1.61 -0.91
CA PRO A 58 -7.10 0.28 -1.07
C PRO A 58 -7.05 -0.11 -2.55
N SER A 59 -6.00 -0.84 -2.94
CA SER A 59 -5.88 -1.34 -4.30
C SER A 59 -7.00 -2.35 -4.60
N ARG A 60 -7.43 -2.44 -5.87
CA ARG A 60 -8.49 -3.39 -6.27
C ARG A 60 -8.14 -4.85 -6.01
N THR A 61 -6.85 -5.16 -5.91
CA THR A 61 -6.32 -6.51 -5.72
C THR A 61 -5.94 -6.80 -4.26
N VAL A 62 -6.23 -5.89 -3.32
CA VAL A 62 -5.83 -6.01 -1.91
C VAL A 62 -6.39 -7.28 -1.24
N SER A 63 -7.54 -7.78 -1.71
CA SER A 63 -8.20 -8.99 -1.20
C SER A 63 -8.03 -10.21 -2.11
N ASP A 64 -7.27 -10.10 -3.20
CA ASP A 64 -7.04 -11.22 -4.12
C ASP A 64 -5.91 -12.13 -3.57
N PRO A 65 -6.18 -13.42 -3.29
CA PRO A 65 -5.17 -14.36 -2.81
C PRO A 65 -4.00 -14.54 -3.80
N THR A 66 -4.25 -14.39 -5.10
CA THR A 66 -3.19 -14.51 -6.12
C THR A 66 -2.25 -13.32 -6.07
N ALA A 67 -2.78 -12.10 -6.06
CA ALA A 67 -2.00 -10.88 -5.87
C ALA A 67 -1.23 -10.91 -4.54
N GLY A 68 -1.86 -11.37 -3.45
CA GLY A 68 -1.18 -11.54 -2.15
C GLY A 68 0.01 -12.50 -2.24
N ARG A 69 -0.12 -13.62 -2.96
CA ARG A 69 0.98 -14.56 -3.20
C ARG A 69 2.14 -13.91 -3.96
N LEU A 70 1.83 -13.21 -5.05
CA LEU A 70 2.83 -12.60 -5.93
C LEU A 70 3.59 -11.47 -5.23
N LYS A 71 2.91 -10.72 -4.36
CA LYS A 71 3.52 -9.61 -3.61
C LYS A 71 4.24 -10.03 -2.34
N ALA A 72 4.16 -11.29 -1.92
CA ALA A 72 4.64 -11.72 -0.60
C ALA A 72 6.10 -11.34 -0.30
N GLY A 73 7.00 -11.56 -1.26
CA GLY A 73 8.43 -11.22 -1.09
C GLY A 73 8.67 -9.71 -1.03
N HIS A 74 7.99 -8.95 -1.89
CA HIS A 74 8.05 -7.49 -1.88
C HIS A 74 7.50 -6.91 -0.57
N ALA A 75 6.29 -7.33 -0.17
CA ALA A 75 5.65 -6.88 1.07
C ALA A 75 6.49 -7.21 2.32
N LEU A 76 7.14 -8.36 2.35
CA LEU A 76 8.07 -8.71 3.44
C LEU A 76 9.25 -7.74 3.47
N THR A 77 9.90 -7.49 2.32
CA THR A 77 11.03 -6.55 2.21
C THR A 77 10.65 -5.14 2.67
N VAL A 78 9.48 -4.64 2.24
CA VAL A 78 8.97 -3.33 2.64
C VAL A 78 8.69 -3.29 4.15
N THR A 79 8.11 -4.35 4.70
CA THR A 79 7.85 -4.46 6.15
C THR A 79 9.15 -4.48 6.96
N GLU A 80 10.14 -5.28 6.54
CA GLU A 80 11.46 -5.32 7.18
C GLU A 80 12.15 -3.96 7.14
N THR A 81 12.03 -3.23 6.03
CA THR A 81 12.54 -1.87 5.91
C THR A 81 11.88 -0.94 6.92
N GLY A 82 10.55 -0.99 7.07
CA GLY A 82 9.83 -0.21 8.07
C GLY A 82 10.25 -0.54 9.51
N LEU A 83 10.51 -1.81 9.82
CA LEU A 83 11.02 -2.23 11.14
C LEU A 83 12.38 -1.61 11.46
N VAL A 84 13.28 -1.50 10.47
CA VAL A 84 14.58 -0.84 10.66
C VAL A 84 14.41 0.64 11.04
N PHE A 85 13.49 1.36 10.38
CA PHE A 85 13.18 2.75 10.74
C PHE A 85 12.58 2.88 12.14
N LEU A 86 11.64 2.00 12.49
CA LEU A 86 11.03 1.95 13.82
C LEU A 86 12.07 1.71 14.92
N GLU A 87 12.98 0.76 14.70
CA GLU A 87 14.04 0.45 15.66
C GLU A 87 15.03 1.59 15.80
N ASP A 88 15.37 2.29 14.71
CA ASP A 88 16.26 3.45 14.74
C ASP A 88 15.62 4.64 15.46
N ALA A 89 14.35 4.95 15.19
CA ALA A 89 13.59 5.97 15.91
C ALA A 89 13.63 5.70 17.42
N ARG A 90 13.37 4.45 17.82
CA ARG A 90 13.40 4.04 19.24
C ARG A 90 14.77 4.20 19.87
N ARG A 91 15.86 3.92 19.14
CA ARG A 91 17.23 4.14 19.65
C ARG A 91 17.54 5.61 19.86
N ARG A 92 16.98 6.49 19.04
CA ARG A 92 17.21 7.94 19.09
C ARG A 92 16.24 8.70 20.00
N GLY A 93 15.21 8.03 20.53
CA GLY A 93 14.13 8.69 21.29
C GLY A 93 13.18 9.50 20.40
N GLU A 94 13.15 9.19 19.11
CA GLU A 94 12.34 9.83 18.07
C GLU A 94 11.06 9.01 17.81
N LEU A 95 10.08 9.56 17.10
CA LEU A 95 8.77 8.93 16.91
C LEU A 95 8.57 8.40 15.49
N CYS A 96 8.21 7.12 15.43
CA CYS A 96 7.72 6.41 14.26
C CYS A 96 6.62 5.45 14.76
N ARG A 97 5.36 5.81 14.56
CA ARG A 97 4.17 5.08 15.02
C ARG A 97 3.70 4.09 13.95
N PRO A 98 2.83 3.12 14.28
CA PRO A 98 2.40 2.11 13.31
C PRO A 98 1.76 2.64 12.01
N LEU A 99 1.09 3.81 12.06
CA LEU A 99 0.48 4.45 10.88
C LEU A 99 1.37 5.50 10.23
N ASP A 100 2.58 5.69 10.76
CA ASP A 100 3.57 6.56 10.15
C ASP A 100 4.33 5.84 9.02
N TRP A 101 4.16 4.52 8.87
CA TRP A 101 4.65 3.72 7.74
C TRP A 101 3.49 3.15 6.93
N LEU A 102 3.24 3.71 5.76
CA LEU A 102 2.13 3.31 4.89
C LEU A 102 2.63 2.76 3.57
N THR A 103 2.27 1.52 3.24
CA THR A 103 2.76 0.83 2.05
C THR A 103 1.92 1.11 0.81
N GLU A 104 2.56 1.21 -0.37
CA GLU A 104 1.90 1.28 -1.69
C GLU A 104 0.76 2.33 -1.79
N VAL A 105 0.92 3.50 -1.16
CA VAL A 105 -0.13 4.54 -1.16
C VAL A 105 -0.09 5.35 -2.46
N TYR A 106 -1.23 5.52 -3.11
CA TYR A 106 -1.38 6.36 -4.29
C TYR A 106 -1.24 7.85 -3.95
N HIS A 107 -0.32 8.54 -4.62
CA HIS A 107 -0.07 9.97 -4.43
C HIS A 107 -0.14 10.74 -5.75
N PRO A 108 -1.17 11.59 -5.96
CA PRO A 108 -1.22 12.45 -7.13
C PRO A 108 -0.12 13.52 -7.07
N ILE A 109 0.60 13.72 -8.17
CA ILE A 109 1.68 14.73 -8.28
C ILE A 109 1.33 15.87 -9.24
N GLY A 110 0.06 15.97 -9.66
CA GLY A 110 -0.43 16.96 -10.61
C GLY A 110 -0.45 16.45 -12.06
N ASN A 111 -1.07 17.20 -12.98
CA ASN A 111 -1.17 16.88 -14.42
C ASN A 111 -1.73 15.50 -14.77
N GLY A 112 -2.47 14.87 -13.85
CA GLY A 112 -2.99 13.52 -14.03
C GLY A 112 -1.95 12.41 -13.82
N GLU A 113 -0.76 12.75 -13.32
CA GLU A 113 0.26 11.80 -12.91
C GLU A 113 0.15 11.48 -11.42
N ALA A 114 0.63 10.28 -11.06
CA ALA A 114 0.73 9.83 -9.69
C ALA A 114 1.96 8.94 -9.48
N VAL A 115 2.45 8.94 -8.25
CA VAL A 115 3.49 8.04 -7.76
C VAL A 115 2.86 7.07 -6.78
N ILE A 116 3.27 5.81 -6.86
CA ILE A 116 2.97 4.78 -5.87
C ILE A 116 4.34 4.30 -5.37
N PRO A 117 4.88 4.89 -4.30
CA PRO A 117 6.12 4.42 -3.71
C PRO A 117 5.87 3.09 -3.00
N ASP A 118 6.94 2.34 -2.74
CA ASP A 118 6.87 1.12 -1.92
C ASP A 118 6.33 1.44 -0.52
N ALA A 119 6.78 2.56 0.06
CA ALA A 119 6.21 3.11 1.27
C ALA A 119 6.25 4.64 1.33
N LEU A 120 5.34 5.18 2.13
CA LEU A 120 5.34 6.54 2.62
C LEU A 120 5.68 6.51 4.12
N LEU A 121 6.69 7.28 4.51
CA LEU A 121 7.13 7.44 5.89
C LEU A 121 6.79 8.85 6.40
N TYR A 122 6.14 8.91 7.56
CA TYR A 122 6.08 10.06 8.45
C TYR A 122 7.06 9.82 9.59
N TYR A 123 7.79 10.85 10.00
CA TYR A 123 8.85 10.67 10.98
C TYR A 123 9.03 11.96 11.76
N GLU A 124 8.83 11.93 13.08
CA GLU A 124 9.05 13.10 13.91
C GLU A 124 10.45 13.04 14.51
N ARG A 125 11.29 13.96 14.04
CA ARG A 125 12.66 14.11 14.52
C ARG A 125 12.69 15.00 15.75
N GLY A 126 13.24 14.48 16.84
CA GLY A 126 13.38 15.19 18.11
C GLY A 126 12.88 14.33 19.29
N PRO A 127 13.21 14.70 20.53
CA PRO A 127 12.72 13.97 21.69
C PRO A 127 11.19 13.98 21.70
N ALA A 128 10.56 12.82 21.88
CA ALA A 128 9.10 12.70 21.97
C ALA A 128 8.43 13.59 23.04
N ALA A 129 9.21 14.17 23.96
CA ALA A 129 8.77 15.05 25.03
C ALA A 129 8.79 16.55 24.66
N ASP A 130 9.42 16.91 23.54
CA ASP A 130 9.56 18.31 23.12
C ASP A 130 8.62 18.59 21.94
N ASP A 131 7.72 19.56 22.11
CA ASP A 131 6.76 20.04 21.08
C ASP A 131 7.45 20.72 19.87
N ASN A 132 8.78 20.74 19.84
CA ASN A 132 9.60 21.37 18.81
C ASN A 132 10.15 20.37 17.77
N GLY A 133 9.63 19.14 17.77
CA GLY A 133 10.02 18.09 16.82
C GLY A 133 9.67 18.46 15.38
N ALA A 134 10.58 18.17 14.44
CA ALA A 134 10.34 18.39 13.02
C ALA A 134 9.65 17.16 12.39
N MET A 135 8.44 17.35 11.86
CA MET A 135 7.77 16.33 11.06
C MET A 135 8.42 16.22 9.69
N LEU A 136 8.99 15.06 9.40
CA LEU A 136 9.56 14.68 8.11
C LEU A 136 8.60 13.73 7.39
N ARG A 137 8.48 13.92 6.08
CA ARG A 137 7.72 13.02 5.19
C ARG A 137 8.62 12.59 4.04
N ALA A 138 8.71 11.28 3.81
CA ALA A 138 9.54 10.72 2.75
C ALA A 138 8.79 9.65 1.96
N PHE A 139 9.03 9.62 0.64
CA PHE A 139 8.75 8.46 -0.19
C PHE A 139 9.93 7.50 -0.11
N VAL A 140 9.66 6.23 0.17
CA VAL A 140 10.65 5.18 0.26
C VAL A 140 10.44 4.21 -0.88
N ASP A 141 11.51 3.90 -1.60
CA ASP A 141 11.54 3.00 -2.74
C ASP A 141 12.72 2.02 -2.59
N ARG A 142 12.48 0.73 -2.79
CA ARG A 142 13.50 -0.34 -2.73
C ARG A 142 13.80 -0.87 -4.13
N GLY A 143 14.09 0.00 -5.08
CA GLY A 143 14.67 -0.34 -6.40
C GLY A 143 14.40 0.74 -7.44
N GLY A 144 15.33 1.00 -8.36
CA GLY A 144 15.38 2.20 -9.21
C GLY A 144 14.26 2.46 -10.23
N ASP A 145 13.17 1.69 -10.20
CA ASP A 145 12.03 1.86 -11.09
C ASP A 145 10.80 2.28 -10.28
N ALA A 146 10.79 3.53 -9.81
CA ALA A 146 9.57 4.17 -9.35
C ALA A 146 8.53 4.04 -10.47
N CYS A 147 7.56 3.15 -10.31
CA CYS A 147 6.54 2.88 -11.32
C CYS A 147 5.60 4.09 -11.42
N ARG A 148 5.98 5.09 -12.22
CA ARG A 148 5.09 6.15 -12.68
C ARG A 148 3.99 5.48 -13.50
N GLN A 149 2.76 5.42 -12.98
CA GLN A 149 1.65 4.84 -13.71
C GLN A 149 0.98 5.91 -14.59
N PRO A 150 1.04 5.82 -15.93
CA PRO A 150 0.16 6.61 -16.79
C PRO A 150 -1.28 6.06 -16.73
N ARG A 151 -2.26 6.93 -17.03
CA ARG A 151 -3.70 6.61 -17.00
C ARG A 151 -4.04 5.27 -17.67
N ARG A 152 -4.78 4.40 -16.96
CA ARG A 152 -5.62 3.37 -17.60
C ARG A 152 -6.97 3.97 -17.99
N GLY A 153 -7.14 4.20 -19.30
CA GLY A 153 -8.44 4.28 -19.97
C GLY A 153 -9.10 5.67 -20.00
N ALA A 154 -8.89 6.40 -21.09
CA ALA A 154 -9.93 7.26 -21.65
C ALA A 154 -10.54 6.51 -22.85
N PRO A 155 -11.88 6.48 -23.03
CA PRO A 155 -12.45 5.92 -24.24
C PRO A 155 -11.95 6.74 -25.43
N ARG A 156 -11.42 6.06 -26.45
CA ARG A 156 -11.12 6.68 -27.74
C ARG A 156 -12.41 7.30 -28.25
N ARG A 157 -12.53 8.63 -28.20
CA ARG A 157 -13.57 9.34 -28.96
C ARG A 157 -13.33 9.00 -30.42
N GLY A 158 -14.27 8.26 -31.02
CA GLY A 158 -14.28 7.96 -32.44
C GLY A 158 -14.14 9.27 -33.21
N GLY A 159 -13.14 9.32 -34.10
CA GLY A 159 -13.00 10.43 -35.03
C GLY A 159 -14.24 10.49 -35.91
N ALA A 160 -14.93 11.63 -35.86
CA ALA A 160 -15.98 11.95 -36.81
C ALA A 160 -15.36 11.96 -38.22
N GLY A 161 -15.70 10.96 -39.02
CA GLY A 161 -15.40 10.93 -40.45
C GLY A 161 -16.12 12.06 -41.16
N ARG A 162 -15.33 12.91 -41.82
CA ARG A 162 -15.68 14.02 -42.71
C ARG A 162 -16.81 13.66 -43.71
N PRO A 163 -17.76 14.58 -44.02
CA PRO A 163 -18.81 14.31 -44.99
C PRO A 163 -18.24 14.20 -46.42
N PRO A 164 -18.88 13.43 -47.32
CA PRO A 164 -18.38 13.21 -48.68
C PRO A 164 -18.49 14.49 -49.51
N GLY A 165 -17.43 14.81 -50.26
CA GLY A 165 -17.42 15.90 -51.23
C GLY A 165 -18.21 15.54 -52.51
N PRO A 166 -18.70 16.53 -53.26
CA PRO A 166 -19.56 16.28 -54.42
C PRO A 166 -18.80 15.61 -55.57
N ALA A 167 -19.45 14.64 -56.20
CA ALA A 167 -18.96 13.92 -57.37
C ALA A 167 -18.81 14.85 -58.58
N ARG A 168 -17.67 14.78 -59.26
CA ARG A 168 -17.49 15.37 -60.60
C ARG A 168 -18.25 14.53 -61.62
N ALA A 169 -19.20 15.15 -62.32
CA ALA A 169 -19.77 14.59 -63.53
C ALA A 169 -18.78 14.81 -64.69
N THR A 170 -18.43 13.73 -65.37
CA THR A 170 -17.78 13.74 -66.69
C THR A 170 -18.87 13.79 -67.76
N ALA A 171 -18.77 14.77 -68.65
CA ALA A 171 -19.25 14.72 -70.02
C ALA A 171 -18.19 15.42 -70.89
#